data_AF-A0A953LMY8-F1
#
_entry.id   AF-A0A953LMY8-F1
#
_cell.length_a   1.000
_cell.length_b   1.000
_cell.length_c   1.000
_cell.angle_alpha   90.00
_cell.angle_beta   90.00
_cell.angle_gamma   90.00
#
_symmetry.space_group_name_H-M   'P 1'
#
loop_
_entity.id
_entity.type
_entity.pdbx_description
1 polymer ?
#
loop_
_entity_poly.entity_id
_entity_poly.type
_entity_poly.pdbx_seq_one_letter_code
_entity_poly.pdbx_strand_id
1 'polypeptide(L)'
;MVFSSPLFVFCFLPAALAAYYAAPRRARHLVLTCFSYLFYGWTNPAFCLLLLLSTAIDWVCGLVIAGVSPLSGGPDPEPLPVGGPRSRRQR
;
A
#
# COMPACT_ATOMS: atom_id res chain seq x y z
N MET A 1 11.47 -2.36 15.01
CA MET A 1 11.17 -1.86 16.36
C MET A 1 10.00 -2.66 16.93
N VAL A 2 9.83 -2.74 18.25
CA VAL A 2 8.65 -3.39 18.88
C VAL A 2 7.60 -2.33 19.19
N PHE A 3 6.31 -2.65 19.00
CA PHE A 3 5.19 -1.72 19.25
C PHE A 3 5.17 -1.15 20.67
N SER A 4 5.55 -1.96 21.67
CA SER A 4 5.59 -1.55 23.08
C SER A 4 6.83 -0.72 23.45
N SER A 5 7.70 -0.38 22.49
CA SER A 5 8.91 0.37 22.77
C SER A 5 8.61 1.87 22.97
N PRO A 6 9.24 2.54 23.96
CA PRO A 6 9.16 3.99 24.10
C PRO A 6 9.61 4.74 22.85
N LEU A 7 10.60 4.21 22.12
CA LEU A 7 11.07 4.77 20.85
C LEU A 7 9.96 4.78 19.78
N PHE A 8 9.08 3.79 19.80
CA PHE A 8 7.95 3.77 18.87
C PHE A 8 6.96 4.89 19.19
N VAL A 9 6.54 4.99 20.45
CA VAL A 9 5.52 5.95 20.87
C VAL A 9 6.00 7.40 20.79
N PHE A 10 7.24 7.68 21.22
CA PHE A 10 7.73 9.05 21.37
C PHE A 10 8.56 9.56 20.18
N CYS A 11 9.10 8.66 19.34
CA CYS A 11 9.90 9.06 18.18
C CYS A 11 9.22 8.67 16.88
N PHE A 12 8.97 7.36 16.68
CA PHE A 12 8.47 6.86 15.40
C PHE A 12 7.06 7.36 15.08
N LEU A 13 6.13 7.24 16.02
CA LEU A 13 4.73 7.64 15.84
C LEU A 13 4.58 9.15 15.55
N PRO A 14 5.15 10.08 16.33
CA PRO A 14 5.05 11.50 16.03
C PRO A 14 5.78 11.86 14.73
N ALA A 15 6.91 11.24 14.41
CA ALA A 15 7.60 11.46 13.12
C ALA A 15 6.75 10.97 11.93
N ALA A 16 6.15 9.78 12.03
CA ALA A 16 5.29 9.23 11.00
C ALA A 16 4.04 10.09 10.77
N LEU A 17 3.40 10.55 11.86
CA LEU A 17 2.24 11.43 11.80
C LEU A 17 2.61 12.79 11.21
N ALA A 18 3.72 13.39 11.66
CA ALA A 18 4.20 14.67 11.14
C ALA A 18 4.48 14.58 9.63
N ALA A 19 5.18 13.54 9.19
CA ALA A 19 5.43 13.29 7.77
C ALA A 19 4.13 13.06 6.99
N TYR A 20 3.17 12.33 7.54
CA TYR A 20 1.87 12.07 6.91
C TYR A 20 1.06 13.37 6.72
N TYR A 21 1.01 14.24 7.73
CA TYR A 21 0.29 15.50 7.65
C TYR A 21 1.02 16.55 6.80
N ALA A 22 2.36 16.53 6.78
CA ALA A 22 3.16 17.40 5.91
C ALA A 22 3.09 16.99 4.44
N ALA A 23 2.83 15.71 4.15
CA ALA A 23 2.81 15.21 2.78
C ALA A 23 1.58 15.67 1.97
N PRO A 24 1.76 16.00 0.68
CA PRO A 24 0.66 16.31 -0.21
C PRO A 24 -0.26 15.09 -0.36
N ARG A 25 -1.56 15.32 -0.58
CA ARG A 25 -2.61 14.26 -0.62
C ARG A 25 -2.23 13.03 -1.45
N ARG A 26 -1.51 13.21 -2.56
CA ARG A 26 -1.06 12.13 -3.46
C ARG A 26 0.07 11.27 -2.87
N ALA A 27 0.94 11.85 -2.04
CA ALA A 27 2.10 11.16 -1.46
C ALA A 27 1.80 10.50 -0.10
N ARG A 28 0.63 10.78 0.51
CA ARG A 28 0.27 10.24 1.84
C ARG A 28 0.32 8.72 1.89
N HIS A 29 -0.15 8.05 0.85
CA HIS A 29 -0.08 6.59 0.76
C HIS A 29 1.36 6.09 0.69
N LEU A 30 2.20 6.72 -0.15
CA LEU A 30 3.62 6.41 -0.24
C LEU A 30 4.36 6.61 1.09
N VAL A 31 4.06 7.70 1.80
CA VAL A 31 4.63 7.99 3.12
C VAL A 31 4.26 6.90 4.10
N LEU A 32 2.98 6.52 4.16
CA LEU A 32 2.53 5.42 5.03
C LEU A 32 3.23 4.10 4.70
N THR A 33 3.39 3.79 3.41
CA THR A 33 4.11 2.61 2.94
C THR A 33 5.57 2.67 3.40
N CYS A 34 6.30 3.76 3.14
CA CYS A 34 7.70 3.90 3.54
C CYS A 34 7.89 3.74 5.06
N PHE A 35 7.05 4.38 5.88
CA PHE A 35 7.10 4.22 7.32
C PHE A 35 6.80 2.79 7.77
N SER A 36 5.87 2.10 7.12
CA SER A 36 5.57 0.69 7.39
C SER A 36 6.79 -0.21 7.15
N TYR A 37 7.50 0.02 6.03
CA TYR A 37 8.73 -0.72 5.73
C TYR A 37 9.86 -0.38 6.71
N LEU A 38 10.05 0.89 7.05
CA LEU A 38 11.06 1.30 8.04
C LEU A 38 10.81 0.63 9.41
N PHE A 39 9.55 0.57 9.84
CA PHE A 39 9.18 -0.05 11.12
C PHE A 39 9.49 -1.55 11.17
N TYR A 40 9.08 -2.27 10.12
CA TYR A 40 9.28 -3.72 10.01
C TYR A 40 10.74 -4.08 9.74
N GLY A 41 11.42 -3.31 8.88
CA GLY A 41 12.83 -3.53 8.53
C GLY A 41 13.79 -3.31 9.70
N TRP A 42 13.44 -2.44 10.65
CA TRP A 42 14.28 -2.16 11.81
C TRP A 42 14.57 -3.40 12.66
N THR A 43 13.64 -4.35 12.77
CA THR A 43 13.88 -5.56 13.57
C THR A 43 14.57 -6.63 12.74
N ASN A 44 14.19 -6.80 11.47
CA ASN A 44 14.85 -7.73 10.57
C ASN A 44 14.62 -7.30 9.11
N PRO A 45 15.68 -6.99 8.34
CA PRO A 45 15.56 -6.53 6.96
C PRO A 45 14.94 -7.58 6.03
N ALA A 46 14.96 -8.87 6.39
CA ALA A 46 14.29 -9.91 5.61
C ALA A 46 12.76 -9.75 5.59
N PHE A 47 12.16 -9.16 6.63
CA PHE A 47 10.72 -8.87 6.62
C PHE A 47 10.35 -7.79 5.60
N CYS A 48 11.25 -6.85 5.31
CA CYS A 48 11.02 -5.90 4.22
C CYS A 48 10.92 -6.60 2.86
N LEU A 49 11.76 -7.60 2.60
CA LEU A 49 11.68 -8.38 1.37
C LEU A 49 10.38 -9.17 1.28
N LEU A 50 9.95 -9.76 2.40
CA LEU A 50 8.68 -10.49 2.46
C LEU A 50 7.48 -9.55 2.23
N LEU A 51 7.46 -8.38 2.88
CA LEU A 51 6.45 -7.35 2.66
C LEU A 51 6.46 -6.85 1.22
N LEU A 52 7.65 -6.64 0.62
CA LEU A 52 7.80 -6.21 -0.77
C LEU A 52 7.22 -7.24 -1.72
N LEU A 53 7.56 -8.51 -1.50
CA LEU A 53 7.07 -9.61 -2.31
C LEU A 53 5.56 -9.74 -2.19
N SER A 54 5.00 -9.69 -0.97
CA SER A 54 3.54 -9.71 -0.76
C SER A 54 2.90 -8.54 -1.49
N THR A 55 3.36 -7.31 -1.25
CA THR A 55 2.80 -6.10 -1.87
C THR A 55 2.82 -6.20 -3.40
N ALA A 56 3.89 -6.74 -3.98
CA ALA A 56 4.01 -6.95 -5.43
C ALA A 56 3.03 -8.03 -5.93
N ILE A 57 2.90 -9.15 -5.22
CA ILE A 57 1.94 -10.21 -5.55
C ILE A 57 0.51 -9.67 -5.47
N ASP A 58 0.17 -8.98 -4.37
CA ASP A 58 -1.14 -8.37 -4.16
C ASP A 58 -1.47 -7.35 -5.26
N TRP A 59 -0.49 -6.53 -5.67
CA TRP A 59 -0.65 -5.62 -6.80
C TRP A 59 -0.93 -6.40 -8.08
N VAL A 60 -0.09 -7.38 -8.45
CA VAL A 60 -0.25 -8.16 -9.68
C VAL A 60 -1.61 -8.88 -9.70
N CYS A 61 -2.01 -9.49 -8.59
CA CYS A 61 -3.32 -10.11 -8.44
C CYS A 61 -4.46 -9.11 -8.65
N GLY A 62 -4.40 -7.94 -8.02
CA GLY A 62 -5.39 -6.88 -8.22
C GLY A 62 -5.49 -6.43 -9.68
N LEU A 63 -4.36 -6.41 -10.37
CA LEU A 63 -4.31 -6.02 -11.77
C LEU A 63 -4.85 -7.09 -12.72
N VAL A 64 -4.54 -8.36 -12.45
CA VAL A 64 -5.12 -9.52 -13.16
C VAL A 64 -6.64 -9.55 -12.98
N ILE A 65 -7.14 -9.28 -11.76
CA ILE A 65 -8.57 -9.17 -11.48
C ILE A 65 -9.20 -8.00 -12.24
N ALA A 66 -8.52 -6.86 -12.28
CA ALA A 66 -8.98 -5.69 -13.04
C ALA A 66 -8.92 -5.92 -14.56
N GLY A 67 -8.18 -6.93 -15.03
CA GLY A 67 -7.94 -7.16 -16.45
C GLY A 67 -7.08 -6.08 -17.11
N VAL A 68 -6.41 -5.25 -16.30
CA VAL A 68 -5.55 -4.17 -16.76
C VAL A 68 -4.13 -4.73 -16.83
N SER A 69 -3.39 -4.41 -17.90
CA SER A 69 -1.97 -4.71 -17.99
C SER A 69 -1.20 -3.43 -17.73
N PRO A 70 -0.26 -3.41 -16.77
CA PRO A 70 0.39 -2.17 -16.35
C PRO A 70 1.43 -1.74 -17.40
N LEU A 71 1.86 -2.69 -18.24
CA LEU A 71 2.81 -2.51 -19.32
C LEU A 71 2.15 -2.17 -20.66
N SER A 72 0.86 -2.49 -20.86
CA SER A 72 0.21 -2.30 -22.18
C SER A 72 -0.59 -1.00 -22.30
N GLY A 73 -0.62 -0.12 -21.29
CA GLY A 73 -1.37 1.15 -21.40
C GLY A 73 -2.84 0.93 -21.79
N GLY A 74 -3.42 -0.20 -21.37
CA GLY A 74 -4.81 -0.52 -21.65
C GLY A 74 -5.74 0.49 -20.98
N PRO A 75 -6.94 0.72 -21.54
CA PRO A 75 -7.89 1.70 -21.01
C PRO A 75 -8.19 1.39 -19.53
N ASP A 76 -8.28 2.45 -18.73
CA ASP A 76 -8.64 2.35 -17.32
C ASP A 76 -9.95 1.56 -17.16
N PRO A 77 -10.06 0.70 -16.14
CA PRO A 77 -11.24 -0.12 -15.94
C PRO A 77 -12.43 0.80 -15.67
N GLU A 78 -13.46 0.70 -16.52
CA GLU A 78 -14.67 1.50 -16.42
C GLU A 78 -15.35 1.25 -15.06
N PRO A 79 -15.53 2.28 -14.22
CA PRO A 79 -16.23 2.11 -12.95
C PRO A 79 -17.69 1.72 -13.22
N LEU A 80 -18.15 0.64 -12.59
CA LEU A 80 -19.54 0.26 -12.69
C LEU A 80 -20.47 1.37 -12.18
N PRO A 81 -21.62 1.61 -12.82
CA PRO A 81 -22.64 2.48 -12.28
C PRO A 81 -23.14 1.93 -10.94
N VAL A 82 -23.30 2.83 -9.97
CA VAL A 82 -23.76 2.50 -8.62
C VAL A 82 -25.15 1.86 -8.71
N GLY A 83 -25.25 0.57 -8.36
CA GLY A 83 -26.51 -0.21 -8.43
C GLY A 83 -26.74 -1.00 -9.74
N GLY A 84 -25.78 -1.01 -10.68
CA GLY A 84 -25.88 -1.78 -11.92
C GLY A 84 -25.74 -3.30 -11.73
N PRO A 85 -26.21 -4.11 -12.70
CA PRO A 85 -26.00 -5.56 -12.68
C PRO A 85 -24.51 -5.90 -12.75
N ARG A 86 -24.05 -6.81 -11.87
CA ARG A 86 -22.66 -7.29 -11.86
C ARG A 86 -22.33 -7.95 -13.20
N SER A 87 -21.20 -7.57 -13.82
CA SER A 87 -20.75 -8.19 -15.07
C SER A 87 -20.40 -9.67 -14.83
N ARG A 88 -20.40 -10.50 -15.88
CA ARG A 88 -20.06 -11.94 -15.80
C ARG A 88 -18.63 -12.21 -15.29
N ARG A 89 -17.74 -11.20 -15.35
CA ARG A 89 -16.38 -11.24 -14.79
C ARG A 89 -16.32 -10.92 -13.29
N GLN A 90 -17.39 -10.35 -12.73
CA GLN A 90 -17.52 -9.95 -11.32
C GLN A 90 -18.52 -10.82 -10.54
N ARG A 91 -19.10 -11.85 -11.18
CA ARG A 91 -19.84 -12.92 -10.52
C ARG A 91 -18.87 -14.00 -10.09
#